data_AF-A0A7S0YNX9-F1
#
_entry.id   AF-A0A7S0YNX9-F1
#
_cell.length_a   1.000
_cell.length_b   1.000
_cell.length_c   1.000
_cell.angle_alpha   90.00
_cell.angle_beta   90.00
_cell.angle_gamma   90.00
#
_symmetry.space_group_name_H-M   'P 1'
#
loop_
_entity.id
_entity.type
_entity.pdbx_description
1 polymer ?
#
loop_
_entity_poly.entity_id
_entity_poly.type
_entity_poly.pdbx_seq_one_letter_code
_entity_poly.pdbx_strand_id
1 'polypeptide(L)'
;MAPVGVRRRRTLAPLPEGLRKIHAAFEGVGQKTEALGEVLQRACDTVWPSEKGDLFQWSAVLDVLDAEVAKEDADREVVVAALRFTRTLLENCSNRHVYNSYEHLQRLLESPDWEVVVCVLRVLSVLATPRSTRQLVGESQFVSRLTALSSTWSGSTDGLVSLSVCCREDASAWIAQGTTVRMQLYKT
;
A
#
# COMPACT_ATOMS: atom_id res chain seq x y z
N MET A 1 -22.38 38.88 3.76
CA MET A 1 -21.12 38.48 4.41
C MET A 1 -21.42 37.39 5.42
N ALA A 2 -21.23 36.12 5.04
CA ALA A 2 -21.35 34.98 5.96
C ALA A 2 -19.99 34.75 6.63
N PRO A 3 -19.93 34.40 7.93
CA PRO A 3 -18.66 34.20 8.61
C PRO A 3 -17.97 32.94 8.06
N VAL A 4 -16.70 33.10 7.68
CA VAL A 4 -15.80 32.01 7.29
C VAL A 4 -15.65 31.09 8.50
N GLY A 5 -16.23 29.89 8.41
CA GLY A 5 -16.16 28.89 9.46
C GLY A 5 -14.70 28.51 9.72
N VAL A 6 -14.19 28.91 10.89
CA VAL A 6 -12.92 28.43 11.41
C VAL A 6 -13.02 26.92 11.52
N ARG A 7 -12.36 26.18 10.61
CA ARG A 7 -12.25 24.72 10.69
C ARG A 7 -11.66 24.40 12.06
N ARG A 8 -12.46 23.83 12.96
CA ARG A 8 -11.98 23.34 14.26
C ARG A 8 -10.81 22.38 13.97
N ARG A 9 -9.60 22.73 14.40
CA ARG A 9 -8.51 21.74 14.51
C ARG A 9 -9.07 20.61 15.38
N ARG A 10 -9.18 19.39 14.82
CA ARG A 10 -9.51 18.22 15.64
C ARG A 10 -8.40 18.10 16.69
N THR A 11 -8.77 18.23 17.96
CA THR A 11 -7.91 17.81 19.05
C THR A 11 -7.80 16.30 18.96
N LEU A 12 -6.69 15.80 18.41
CA LEU A 12 -6.42 14.37 18.36
C LEU A 12 -6.25 13.88 19.81
N ALA A 13 -6.85 12.74 20.13
CA ALA A 13 -6.60 12.08 21.40
C ALA A 13 -5.09 11.75 21.50
N PRO A 14 -4.51 11.74 22.71
CA PRO A 14 -3.12 11.32 22.86
C PRO A 14 -2.95 9.88 22.37
N LEU A 15 -1.84 9.62 21.67
CA LEU A 15 -1.47 8.27 21.26
C LEU A 15 -1.40 7.33 22.47
N PRO A 16 -1.92 6.10 22.36
CA PRO A 16 -1.57 4.99 23.25
C PRO A 16 -0.08 4.93 23.57
N GLU A 17 0.27 4.57 24.79
CA GLU A 17 1.68 4.56 25.23
C GLU A 17 2.56 3.62 24.41
N GLY A 18 2.02 2.46 24.00
CA GLY A 18 2.73 1.54 23.13
C GLY A 18 2.97 2.11 21.72
N LEU A 19 2.01 2.87 21.17
CA LEU A 19 2.12 3.50 19.86
C LEU A 19 3.03 4.73 19.88
N ARG A 20 3.15 5.43 21.02
CA ARG A 20 4.09 6.55 21.19
C ARG A 20 5.54 6.12 20.96
N LYS A 21 5.94 4.92 21.38
CA LYS A 21 7.31 4.43 21.17
C LYS A 21 7.63 4.26 19.69
N ILE A 22 6.69 3.69 18.95
CA ILE A 22 6.82 3.49 17.50
C ILE A 22 6.80 4.87 16.81
N HIS A 23 5.85 5.74 17.17
CA HIS A 23 5.76 7.09 16.61
C HIS A 23 7.02 7.92 16.88
N ALA A 24 7.59 7.85 18.09
CA ALA A 24 8.83 8.53 18.45
C ALA A 24 10.04 8.06 17.62
N ALA A 25 10.04 6.81 17.15
CA ALA A 25 11.09 6.32 16.25
C ALA A 25 11.07 7.04 14.88
N PHE A 26 9.93 7.62 14.49
CA PHE A 26 9.77 8.40 13.27
C PHE A 26 10.03 9.90 13.48
N GLU A 27 10.15 10.37 14.72
CA GLU A 27 10.51 11.76 15.00
C GLU A 27 11.95 12.04 14.55
N GLY A 28 12.12 12.94 13.59
CA GLY A 28 13.42 13.29 13.01
C GLY A 28 13.84 12.49 11.77
N VAL A 29 13.07 11.47 11.37
CA VAL A 29 13.35 10.67 10.16
C VAL A 29 13.26 11.51 8.87
N GLY A 30 12.41 12.54 8.85
CA GLY A 30 12.29 13.47 7.72
C GLY A 30 13.56 14.27 7.39
N GLN A 31 14.65 14.14 8.17
CA GLN A 31 15.93 14.80 7.92
C GLN A 31 17.02 13.87 7.37
N LYS A 32 16.84 12.54 7.37
CA LYS A 32 17.82 11.56 6.86
C LYS A 32 17.16 10.33 6.24
N THR A 33 17.13 10.29 4.91
CA THR A 33 16.58 9.18 4.11
C THR A 33 17.31 7.85 4.33
N GLU A 34 18.63 7.86 4.55
CA GLU A 34 19.44 6.64 4.74
C GLU A 34 19.02 5.81 5.98
N ALA A 35 18.42 6.44 6.99
CA ALA A 35 17.95 5.75 8.19
C ALA A 35 16.49 5.28 8.10
N LEU A 36 15.74 5.74 7.10
CA LEU A 36 14.30 5.47 6.99
C LEU A 36 14.02 3.98 6.80
N GLY A 37 14.79 3.29 5.95
CA GLY A 37 14.63 1.86 5.70
C GLY A 37 14.74 1.03 6.98
N GLU A 38 15.75 1.29 7.80
CA GLU A 38 15.94 0.59 9.09
C GLU A 38 14.83 0.87 10.10
N VAL A 39 14.38 2.13 10.18
CA VAL A 39 13.29 2.51 11.08
C VAL A 39 11.98 1.82 10.68
N LEU A 40 11.69 1.76 9.37
CA LEU A 40 10.50 1.09 8.85
C LEU A 40 10.52 -0.41 9.13
N GLN A 41 11.65 -1.09 8.86
CA GLN A 41 11.79 -2.52 9.15
C GLN A 41 11.61 -2.79 10.65
N ARG A 42 12.27 -2.00 11.51
CA ARG A 42 12.12 -2.12 12.97
C ARG A 42 10.67 -1.92 13.41
N ALA A 43 9.95 -0.96 12.82
CA ALA A 43 8.54 -0.73 13.12
C ALA A 43 7.61 -1.85 12.62
N CYS A 44 7.98 -2.56 11.55
CA CYS A 44 7.29 -3.76 11.11
C CYS A 44 7.51 -4.95 12.05
N ASP A 45 8.72 -5.09 12.59
CA ASP A 45 9.09 -6.19 13.51
C ASP A 45 8.58 -5.98 14.94
N THR A 46 8.26 -4.74 15.31
CA THR A 46 7.67 -4.46 16.61
C THR A 46 6.27 -5.06 16.75
N VAL A 47 5.99 -5.66 17.90
CA VAL A 47 4.63 -6.09 18.24
C VAL A 47 3.78 -4.84 18.48
N TRP A 48 2.83 -4.60 17.58
CA TRP A 48 1.90 -3.49 17.72
C TRP A 48 0.97 -3.73 18.92
N PRO A 49 0.74 -2.71 19.77
CA PRO A 49 -0.24 -2.81 20.86
C PRO A 49 -1.62 -3.18 20.33
N SER A 50 -2.42 -3.88 21.13
CA SER A 50 -3.80 -4.24 20.77
C SER A 50 -4.74 -3.04 20.61
N GLU A 51 -4.32 -1.86 21.09
CA GLU A 51 -5.06 -0.61 20.95
C GLU A 51 -4.95 -0.08 19.52
N LYS A 52 -6.09 0.11 18.86
CA LYS A 52 -6.10 0.65 17.49
C LYS A 52 -5.66 2.11 17.48
N GLY A 53 -4.73 2.43 16.59
CA GLY A 53 -4.27 3.80 16.35
C GLY A 53 -5.26 4.65 15.54
N ASP A 54 -5.02 5.96 15.53
CA ASP A 54 -5.67 6.92 14.65
C ASP A 54 -4.71 7.30 13.52
N LEU A 55 -5.08 7.02 12.27
CA LEU A 55 -4.27 7.29 11.08
C LEU A 55 -3.90 8.78 10.94
N PHE A 56 -4.72 9.71 11.45
CA PHE A 56 -4.38 11.14 11.44
C PHE A 56 -3.12 11.47 12.25
N GLN A 57 -2.78 10.64 13.24
CA GLN A 57 -1.55 10.80 14.01
C GLN A 57 -0.31 10.42 13.20
N TRP A 58 -0.49 9.66 12.12
CA TRP A 58 0.59 9.17 11.26
C TRP A 58 0.70 9.95 9.95
N SER A 59 -0.08 11.02 9.76
CA SER A 59 -0.10 11.76 8.49
C SER A 59 1.28 12.30 8.12
N ALA A 60 2.03 12.84 9.08
CA ALA A 60 3.39 13.32 8.82
C ALA A 60 4.35 12.20 8.40
N VAL A 61 4.18 10.98 8.94
CA VAL A 61 4.98 9.82 8.52
C VAL A 61 4.56 9.39 7.12
N LEU A 62 3.26 9.33 6.84
CA LEU A 62 2.73 9.02 5.52
C LEU A 62 3.20 10.04 4.46
N ASP A 63 3.25 11.33 4.79
CA ASP A 63 3.75 12.37 3.89
C ASP A 63 5.24 12.14 3.53
N VAL A 64 6.06 11.70 4.50
CA VAL A 64 7.46 11.33 4.24
C VAL A 64 7.54 10.09 3.35
N LEU A 65 6.70 9.08 3.60
CA LEU A 65 6.68 7.86 2.78
C LEU A 65 6.22 8.17 1.34
N ASP A 66 5.22 9.02 1.18
CA ASP A 66 4.73 9.45 -0.13
C ASP A 66 5.81 10.20 -0.91
N ALA A 67 6.57 11.07 -0.23
CA ALA A 67 7.70 11.77 -0.83
C ALA A 67 8.83 10.82 -1.27
N GLU A 68 9.12 9.78 -0.48
CA GLU A 68 10.15 8.79 -0.82
C GLU A 68 9.71 7.86 -1.95
N VAL A 69 8.45 7.40 -1.93
CA VAL A 69 7.85 6.57 -2.97
C VAL A 69 7.65 7.33 -4.30
N ALA A 70 7.56 8.66 -4.24
CA ALA A 70 7.43 9.49 -5.44
C ALA A 70 8.76 9.69 -6.21
N LYS A 71 9.92 9.38 -5.61
CA LYS A 71 11.21 9.55 -6.28
C LYS A 71 11.36 8.54 -7.41
N GLU A 72 11.86 8.99 -8.56
CA GLU A 72 12.16 8.10 -9.70
C GLU A 72 13.29 7.11 -9.35
N ASP A 73 14.33 7.60 -8.67
CA ASP A 73 15.46 6.80 -8.19
C ASP A 73 15.27 6.33 -6.74
N ALA A 74 14.03 6.05 -6.33
CA ALA A 74 13.76 5.53 -4.99
C ALA A 74 14.47 4.18 -4.78
N ASP A 75 15.15 4.03 -3.65
CA ASP A 75 15.72 2.74 -3.28
C ASP A 75 14.59 1.72 -3.10
N ARG A 76 14.66 0.64 -3.88
CA ARG A 76 13.72 -0.49 -3.84
C ARG A 76 13.49 -0.98 -2.41
N GLU A 77 14.55 -1.14 -1.61
CA GLU A 77 14.43 -1.68 -0.26
C GLU A 77 13.63 -0.75 0.64
N VAL A 78 13.80 0.56 0.47
CA VAL A 78 13.04 1.60 1.17
C VAL A 78 11.58 1.59 0.72
N VAL A 79 11.30 1.48 -0.58
CA VAL A 79 9.93 1.38 -1.12
C VAL A 79 9.20 0.15 -0.56
N VAL A 80 9.86 -1.01 -0.57
CA VAL A 80 9.29 -2.24 -0.02
C VAL A 80 9.05 -2.11 1.48
N ALA A 81 10.00 -1.55 2.24
CA ALA A 81 9.85 -1.30 3.67
C ALA A 81 8.68 -0.34 3.95
N ALA A 82 8.54 0.73 3.14
CA ALA A 82 7.47 1.70 3.26
C ALA A 82 6.10 1.06 3.02
N LEU A 83 5.94 0.25 1.96
CA LEU A 83 4.70 -0.46 1.68
C LEU A 83 4.34 -1.47 2.78
N ARG A 84 5.33 -2.22 3.28
CA ARG A 84 5.14 -3.16 4.40
C ARG A 84 4.67 -2.42 5.66
N PHE A 85 5.31 -1.30 5.99
CA PHE A 85 4.92 -0.47 7.12
C PHE A 85 3.53 0.12 6.93
N THR A 86 3.21 0.68 5.76
CA THR A 86 1.88 1.23 5.44
C THR A 86 0.80 0.17 5.61
N ARG A 87 1.05 -1.07 5.17
CA ARG A 87 0.14 -2.19 5.41
C ARG A 87 -0.07 -2.42 6.92
N THR A 88 1.02 -2.58 7.68
CA THR A 88 0.96 -2.81 9.14
C THR A 88 0.22 -1.68 9.85
N LEU A 89 0.47 -0.43 9.45
CA LEU A 89 -0.20 0.75 9.99
C LEU A 89 -1.71 0.69 9.73
N LEU A 90 -2.13 0.39 8.50
CA LEU A 90 -3.54 0.30 8.13
C LEU A 90 -4.28 -0.86 8.79
N GLU A 91 -3.60 -1.97 9.09
CA GLU A 91 -4.15 -3.09 9.86
C GLU A 91 -4.41 -2.70 11.32
N ASN A 92 -3.55 -1.85 11.89
CA ASN A 92 -3.61 -1.41 13.29
C ASN A 92 -4.35 -0.08 13.50
N CYS A 93 -4.77 0.62 12.45
CA CYS A 93 -5.56 1.85 12.55
C CYS A 93 -7.07 1.63 12.38
N SER A 94 -7.88 2.31 13.19
CA SER A 94 -9.35 2.19 13.16
C SER A 94 -10.01 2.91 11.98
N ASN A 95 -9.37 3.97 11.48
CA ASN A 95 -9.85 4.90 10.46
C ASN A 95 -9.09 4.78 9.13
N ARG A 96 -8.75 3.55 8.71
CA ARG A 96 -8.07 3.26 7.43
C ARG A 96 -8.74 3.82 6.17
N HIS A 97 -10.03 4.16 6.23
CA HIS A 97 -10.77 4.79 5.13
C HIS A 97 -10.33 6.24 4.82
N VAL A 98 -9.52 6.84 5.69
CA VAL A 98 -8.96 8.19 5.50
C VAL A 98 -7.67 8.16 4.67
N TYR A 99 -7.06 6.98 4.49
CA TYR A 99 -5.90 6.82 3.62
C TYR A 99 -6.21 7.35 2.22
N ASN A 100 -5.33 8.20 1.66
CA ASN A 100 -5.57 8.90 0.40
C ASN A 100 -4.39 8.84 -0.59
N SER A 101 -3.33 8.10 -0.27
CA SER A 101 -2.13 7.97 -1.11
C SER A 101 -2.29 6.88 -2.18
N TYR A 102 -3.48 6.80 -2.79
CA TYR A 102 -3.84 5.77 -3.78
C TYR A 102 -3.10 5.95 -5.10
N GLU A 103 -2.80 7.19 -5.49
CA GLU A 103 -2.04 7.48 -6.71
C GLU A 103 -0.66 6.81 -6.69
N HIS A 104 0.02 6.81 -5.53
CA HIS A 104 1.30 6.13 -5.37
C HIS A 104 1.16 4.61 -5.51
N LEU A 105 0.08 4.02 -4.97
CA LEU A 105 -0.20 2.59 -5.13
C LEU A 105 -0.47 2.23 -6.60
N GLN A 106 -1.21 3.06 -7.33
CA GLN A 106 -1.47 2.83 -8.75
C GLN A 106 -0.17 2.85 -9.55
N ARG A 107 0.69 3.86 -9.35
CA ARG A 107 1.98 3.98 -10.04
C ARG A 107 2.91 2.80 -9.73
N LEU A 108 3.00 2.40 -8.47
CA LEU A 108 3.85 1.27 -8.06
C LEU A 108 3.32 -0.08 -8.54
N LEU A 109 2.02 -0.21 -8.83
CA LEU A 109 1.46 -1.40 -9.48
C LEU A 109 1.99 -1.59 -10.91
N GLU A 110 2.53 -0.52 -11.51
CA GLU A 110 3.18 -0.54 -12.82
C GLU A 110 4.69 -0.82 -12.74
N SER A 111 5.23 -1.01 -11.54
CA SER A 111 6.65 -1.28 -11.33
C SER A 111 7.06 -2.61 -11.99
N PRO A 112 8.23 -2.67 -12.65
CA PRO A 112 8.81 -3.93 -13.17
C PRO A 112 9.21 -4.91 -12.05
N ASP A 113 9.29 -4.45 -10.80
CA ASP A 113 9.68 -5.28 -9.66
C ASP A 113 8.46 -6.00 -9.06
N TRP A 114 8.48 -7.32 -9.15
CA TRP A 114 7.40 -8.17 -8.65
C TRP A 114 7.19 -8.03 -7.13
N GLU A 115 8.24 -7.77 -6.34
CA GLU A 115 8.12 -7.65 -4.89
C GLU A 115 7.39 -6.37 -4.52
N VAL A 116 7.66 -5.27 -5.23
CA VAL A 116 6.95 -4.00 -5.09
C VAL A 116 5.46 -4.19 -5.39
N VAL A 117 5.15 -4.83 -6.53
CA VAL A 117 3.76 -5.13 -6.93
C VAL A 117 3.05 -5.98 -5.87
N VAL A 118 3.69 -7.03 -5.34
CA VAL A 118 3.11 -7.86 -4.26
C VAL A 118 2.85 -7.03 -3.00
N CYS A 119 3.76 -6.14 -2.62
CA CYS A 119 3.58 -5.28 -1.45
C CYS A 119 2.41 -4.29 -1.65
N VAL A 120 2.27 -3.72 -2.84
CA VAL A 120 1.11 -2.88 -3.21
C VAL A 120 -0.19 -3.66 -3.07
N LEU A 121 -0.27 -4.87 -3.63
CA LEU A 121 -1.46 -5.73 -3.55
C LEU A 121 -1.83 -6.07 -2.10
N ARG A 122 -0.83 -6.28 -1.24
CA ARG A 122 -1.07 -6.49 0.21
C ARG A 122 -1.65 -5.25 0.89
N VAL A 123 -1.14 -4.05 0.59
CA VAL A 123 -1.74 -2.80 1.11
C VAL A 123 -3.20 -2.66 0.65
N LEU A 124 -3.44 -2.89 -0.64
CA LEU A 124 -4.79 -2.84 -1.22
C LEU A 124 -5.73 -3.85 -0.58
N SER A 125 -5.26 -5.05 -0.23
CA SER A 125 -6.08 -6.07 0.45
C SER A 125 -6.61 -5.61 1.80
N VAL A 126 -5.84 -4.79 2.55
CA VAL A 126 -6.26 -4.21 3.84
C VAL A 126 -7.27 -3.08 3.62
N LEU A 127 -7.10 -2.34 2.52
CA LEU A 127 -7.99 -1.25 2.13
C LEU A 127 -9.29 -1.76 1.51
N ALA A 128 -9.33 -2.96 0.92
CA ALA A 128 -10.45 -3.55 0.18
C ALA A 128 -11.69 -3.78 1.06
N THR A 129 -12.39 -2.69 1.36
CA THR A 129 -13.71 -2.64 2.00
C THR A 129 -14.72 -2.10 0.99
N PRO A 130 -16.02 -2.39 1.12
CA PRO A 130 -17.04 -1.93 0.15
C PRO A 130 -17.08 -0.41 -0.12
N ARG A 131 -16.52 0.42 0.77
CA ARG A 131 -16.39 1.88 0.58
C ARG A 131 -15.10 2.26 -0.16
N SER A 132 -13.97 1.67 0.22
CA SER A 132 -12.67 1.93 -0.40
C SER A 132 -12.59 1.34 -1.81
N THR A 133 -13.28 0.24 -2.08
CA THR A 133 -13.38 -0.31 -3.44
C THR A 133 -14.03 0.66 -4.41
N ARG A 134 -14.94 1.55 -3.97
CA ARG A 134 -15.51 2.58 -4.86
C ARG A 134 -14.50 3.65 -5.25
N GLN A 135 -13.57 4.01 -4.35
CA GLN A 135 -12.48 4.92 -4.68
C GLN A 135 -11.51 4.27 -5.66
N LEU A 136 -11.13 3.01 -5.40
CA LEU A 136 -10.24 2.22 -6.24
C LEU A 136 -10.83 1.89 -7.63
N VAL A 137 -12.13 1.66 -7.72
CA VAL A 137 -12.83 1.29 -8.98
C VAL A 137 -13.13 2.52 -9.85
N GLY A 138 -12.97 3.74 -9.32
CA GLY A 138 -13.10 4.97 -10.10
C GLY A 138 -12.03 5.14 -11.19
N GLU A 139 -10.87 4.51 -11.01
CA GLU A 139 -9.75 4.56 -11.96
C GLU A 139 -9.77 3.36 -12.92
N SER A 140 -10.21 3.61 -14.15
CA SER A 140 -10.31 2.60 -15.21
C SER A 140 -8.98 1.86 -15.47
N GLN A 141 -7.84 2.56 -15.41
CA GLN A 141 -6.52 1.98 -15.62
C GLN A 141 -6.12 1.03 -14.48
N PHE A 142 -6.42 1.41 -13.24
CA PHE A 142 -6.14 0.61 -12.04
C PHE A 142 -6.92 -0.71 -12.06
N VAL A 143 -8.22 -0.67 -12.37
CA VAL A 143 -9.07 -1.86 -12.51
C VAL A 143 -8.59 -2.75 -13.66
N SER A 144 -8.20 -2.16 -14.78
CA SER A 144 -7.68 -2.90 -15.94
C SER A 144 -6.41 -3.67 -15.59
N ARG A 145 -5.46 -3.05 -14.89
CA ARG A 145 -4.23 -3.73 -14.42
C ARG A 145 -4.51 -4.82 -13.39
N LEU A 146 -5.40 -4.60 -12.41
CA LEU A 146 -5.77 -5.66 -11.47
C LEU A 146 -6.44 -6.85 -12.17
N THR A 147 -7.29 -6.57 -13.16
CA THR A 147 -7.93 -7.60 -13.99
C THR A 147 -6.88 -8.37 -14.80
N ALA A 148 -5.93 -7.67 -15.41
CA ALA A 148 -4.78 -8.27 -16.08
C ALA A 148 -3.99 -9.21 -15.16
N LEU A 149 -3.59 -8.72 -13.98
CA LEU A 149 -2.82 -9.50 -13.00
C LEU A 149 -3.59 -10.76 -12.57
N SER A 150 -4.85 -10.61 -12.17
CA SER A 150 -5.68 -11.75 -11.74
C SER A 150 -5.93 -12.79 -12.84
N SER A 151 -5.98 -12.36 -14.11
CA SER A 151 -6.17 -13.27 -15.25
C SER A 151 -4.96 -14.21 -15.46
N THR A 152 -3.75 -13.71 -15.18
CA THR A 152 -2.50 -14.47 -15.33
C THR A 152 -2.20 -15.43 -14.19
N TRP A 153 -2.84 -15.26 -13.04
CA TRP A 153 -2.66 -16.14 -11.88
C TRP A 153 -3.33 -17.52 -12.05
N SER A 154 -4.14 -17.74 -13.09
CA SER A 154 -4.92 -18.97 -13.27
C SER A 154 -4.31 -20.02 -14.23
N GLY A 155 -3.09 -19.79 -14.74
CA GLY A 155 -2.41 -20.71 -15.66
C GLY A 155 -1.30 -21.54 -15.02
N SER A 156 -1.46 -22.87 -15.02
CA SER A 156 -0.47 -23.96 -14.87
C SER A 156 0.92 -23.65 -14.27
N THR A 157 1.27 -24.34 -13.18
CA THR A 157 2.61 -24.67 -12.57
C THR A 157 3.74 -23.62 -12.48
N ASP A 158 3.79 -22.61 -13.34
CA ASP A 158 4.76 -21.51 -13.40
C ASP A 158 4.11 -20.14 -13.05
N GLY A 159 2.92 -20.15 -12.45
CA GLY A 159 2.05 -18.97 -12.26
C GLY A 159 2.66 -17.78 -11.49
N LEU A 160 3.81 -17.94 -10.83
CA LEU A 160 4.56 -16.84 -10.21
C LEU A 160 5.70 -16.29 -11.08
N VAL A 161 6.25 -17.08 -12.00
CA VAL A 161 7.25 -16.63 -13.00
C VAL A 161 6.60 -15.62 -13.96
N SER A 162 5.28 -15.72 -14.17
CA SER A 162 4.47 -14.88 -15.04
C SER A 162 4.17 -13.47 -14.52
N LEU A 163 4.44 -13.15 -13.24
CA LEU A 163 4.16 -11.82 -12.67
C LEU A 163 5.09 -10.74 -13.24
N SER A 164 6.37 -11.07 -13.42
CA SER A 164 7.37 -10.17 -14.03
C SER A 164 7.00 -9.77 -15.47
N VAL A 165 6.34 -10.67 -16.21
CA VAL A 165 5.85 -10.42 -17.58
C VAL A 165 4.67 -9.44 -17.60
N CYS A 166 3.83 -9.45 -16.55
CA CYS A 166 2.69 -8.54 -16.42
C CYS A 166 3.10 -7.10 -16.04
N CYS A 167 4.33 -6.94 -15.54
CA CYS A 167 4.87 -5.65 -15.16
C CYS A 167 5.46 -4.87 -16.35
N ARG A 168 5.50 -5.48 -17.54
CA ARG A 168 6.00 -4.86 -18.77
C ARG A 168 4.87 -4.13 -19.50
N GLU A 169 5.21 -3.03 -20.20
CA GLU A 169 4.24 -2.20 -20.94
C GLU A 169 3.51 -2.96 -22.07
N ASP A 170 4.06 -4.09 -22.53
CA ASP A 170 3.54 -4.95 -23.60
C ASP A 170 2.60 -6.08 -23.11
N ALA A 171 2.17 -6.05 -21.84
CA ALA A 171 1.32 -7.09 -21.24
C ALA A 171 -0.07 -7.25 -21.90
N SER A 172 -0.49 -6.35 -22.79
CA SER A 172 -1.78 -6.40 -23.51
C SER A 172 -2.02 -7.70 -24.27
N ALA A 173 -0.97 -8.30 -24.85
CA ALA A 173 -1.06 -9.58 -25.56
C ALA A 173 -1.35 -10.77 -24.62
N TRP A 174 -0.87 -10.71 -23.38
CA TRP A 174 -1.11 -11.73 -22.35
C TRP A 174 -2.50 -11.60 -21.72
N ILE A 175 -2.99 -10.36 -21.55
CA ILE A 175 -4.33 -10.06 -21.04
C ILE A 175 -5.43 -10.72 -21.90
N ALA A 176 -5.23 -10.77 -23.23
CA ALA A 176 -6.17 -11.42 -24.14
C ALA A 176 -6.28 -12.95 -23.92
N GLN A 177 -5.22 -13.59 -23.41
CA GLN A 177 -5.16 -15.04 -23.19
C GLN A 177 -5.65 -15.45 -21.79
N GLY A 178 -5.66 -14.52 -20.82
CA GLY A 178 -5.98 -14.79 -19.41
C GLY A 178 -7.47 -14.95 -19.06
N THR A 179 -8.39 -14.87 -20.03
CA THR A 179 -9.84 -14.93 -19.77
C THR A 179 -10.38 -16.34 -19.51
N THR A 180 -9.54 -17.38 -19.60
CA THR A 180 -9.99 -18.77 -19.44
C THR A 180 -9.58 -19.36 -18.10
N VAL A 181 -10.51 -19.39 -17.14
CA VAL A 181 -10.32 -20.12 -15.87
C VAL A 181 -10.33 -21.62 -16.16
N ARG A 182 -9.17 -22.29 -16.02
CA ARG A 182 -9.07 -23.75 -16.19
C ARG A 182 -9.11 -24.44 -14.84
N MET A 183 -10.30 -24.84 -14.37
CA MET A 183 -10.43 -25.65 -13.17
C MET A 183 -10.01 -27.10 -13.44
N GLN A 184 -9.00 -27.59 -12.72
CA GLN A 184 -8.69 -29.02 -12.65
C GLN A 184 -9.23 -29.57 -11.34
N LEU A 185 -10.28 -30.39 -11.42
CA LEU A 185 -10.82 -31.13 -10.28
C LEU A 185 -9.97 -32.38 -10.06
N TYR A 186 -9.21 -32.41 -8.97
CA TYR A 186 -8.57 -33.64 -8.50
C TYR A 186 -9.62 -34.50 -7.82
N LYS A 187 -9.85 -35.69 -8.36
CA LYS A 187 -10.73 -36.69 -7.77
C LYS A 187 -9.96 -37.41 -6.66
N THR A 188 -10.45 -37.33 -5.43
CA THR A 188 -10.05 -38.18 -4.29
C THR A 188 -10.60 -39.59 -4.45
#